data_AF-A0A1Y4N8L5-F1
#
_entry.id   AF-A0A1Y4N8L5-F1
#
_cell.length_a   1.000
_cell.length_b   1.000
_cell.length_c   1.000
_cell.angle_alpha   90.00
_cell.angle_beta   90.00
_cell.angle_gamma   90.00
#
_symmetry.space_group_name_H-M   'P 1'
#
loop_
_entity.id
_entity.type
_entity.pdbx_description
1 polymer ?
#
loop_
_entity_poly.entity_id
_entity_poly.type
_entity_poly.pdbx_seq_one_letter_code
_entity_poly.pdbx_strand_id
1 'polypeptide(L)' 'MIELKPCPFCGGQARLYVNGGVRVICNNYNCNCQTPIIRDGEYSTGVGDTAVSRVIEKWNRRVKDDD' A
#
# COMPACT_ATOMS: atom_id res chain seq x y z
N MET A 1 9.21 2.17 11.20
CA MET A 1 7.88 2.61 10.72
C MET A 1 7.98 2.64 9.21
N ILE A 2 7.16 1.89 8.46
CA ILE A 2 7.29 1.85 7.00
C ILE A 2 6.52 3.06 6.44
N GLU A 3 7.23 4.03 5.87
CA GLU A 3 6.61 5.21 5.29
C GLU A 3 6.04 4.93 3.89
N LEU A 4 4.92 5.57 3.60
CA LEU A 4 4.23 5.48 2.31
C LEU A 4 4.75 6.57 1.38
N LYS A 5 5.36 6.17 0.25
CA LYS A 5 5.72 7.10 -0.82
C LYS A 5 4.45 7.76 -1.40
N PRO A 6 4.55 9.00 -1.92
CA PRO A 6 3.43 9.67 -2.58
C PRO A 6 2.94 8.89 -3.80
N CYS A 7 1.75 9.22 -4.28
CA CYS A 7 1.17 8.57 -5.44
C CYS A 7 2.03 8.83 -6.69
N PRO A 8 2.50 7.79 -7.40
CA PRO A 8 3.34 7.96 -8.59
C PRO A 8 2.62 8.60 -9.78
N PHE A 9 1.29 8.66 -9.75
CA PHE A 9 0.50 9.19 -10.85
C PHE A 9 0.14 10.67 -10.67
N CYS A 10 -0.05 11.13 -9.43
CA CYS A 10 -0.54 12.48 -9.17
C CYS A 10 0.24 13.24 -8.09
N GLY A 11 1.32 12.64 -7.54
CA GLY A 11 2.09 13.18 -6.41
C GLY A 11 1.30 13.29 -5.10
N GLY A 12 0.04 12.85 -5.08
CA GLY A 12 -0.87 13.01 -3.93
C GLY A 12 -0.50 12.10 -2.76
N GLN A 13 -0.94 12.49 -1.56
CA GLN A 13 -0.68 11.70 -0.36
C GLN A 13 -1.36 10.33 -0.43
N ALA A 14 -0.58 9.27 -0.15
CA ALA A 14 -1.09 7.92 0.00
C ALA A 14 -1.48 7.63 1.45
N ARG A 15 -2.54 6.85 1.67
CA ARG A 15 -3.00 6.44 3.00
C ARG A 15 -3.25 4.94 3.06
N LEU A 16 -2.91 4.33 4.18
CA LEU A 16 -3.24 2.93 4.48
C LEU A 16 -4.69 2.86 4.99
N TYR A 17 -5.48 1.95 4.42
CA TYR A 17 -6.83 1.64 4.83
C TYR A 17 -6.89 0.19 5.32
N VAL A 18 -7.38 0.02 6.56
CA VAL A 18 -7.57 -1.28 7.22
C VAL A 18 -9.06 -1.44 7.52
N ASN A 19 -9.78 -2.16 6.66
CA ASN A 19 -11.21 -2.45 6.87
C ASN A 19 -11.56 -3.79 6.20
N GLY A 20 -11.60 -4.87 7.00
CA GLY A 20 -11.80 -6.23 6.48
C GLY A 20 -10.70 -6.66 5.49
N GLY A 21 -9.50 -6.12 5.66
CA GLY A 21 -8.36 -6.25 4.74
C GLY A 21 -7.58 -4.95 4.65
N VAL A 22 -6.35 -5.02 4.16
CA VAL A 22 -5.40 -3.92 4.09
C VAL A 22 -5.23 -3.49 2.64
N ARG A 23 -5.30 -2.19 2.37
CA ARG A 23 -4.94 -1.59 1.08
C ARG A 23 -4.36 -0.20 1.27
N VAL A 24 -3.63 0.29 0.27
CA VAL A 24 -3.20 1.68 0.19
C VAL A 24 -4.05 2.36 -0.89
N ILE A 25 -4.50 3.59 -0.60
CA ILE A 25 -5.28 4.40 -1.53
C ILE A 25 -4.64 5.80 -1.60
N CYS A 26 -4.60 6.37 -2.81
CA CYS A 26 -4.31 7.77 -3.01
C CYS A 26 -5.47 8.63 -2.48
N ASN A 27 -5.19 9.58 -1.60
CA ASN A 27 -6.20 10.47 -1.03
C ASN A 27 -6.71 11.55 -2.02
N ASN A 28 -6.19 11.58 -3.25
CA ASN A 28 -6.66 12.46 -4.30
C ASN A 28 -7.83 11.81 -5.07
N TYR A 29 -9.02 12.38 -4.91
CA TYR A 29 -10.26 11.90 -5.54
C TYR A 29 -10.19 11.82 -7.07
N ASN A 30 -9.37 12.67 -7.70
CA ASN A 30 -9.18 12.66 -9.16
C ASN A 30 -8.24 11.55 -9.65
N CYS A 31 -7.47 10.93 -8.74
CA CYS A 31 -6.51 9.87 -9.08
C CYS A 31 -7.08 8.48 -8.78
N ASN A 32 -7.67 8.30 -7.58
CA ASN A 32 -8.29 7.05 -7.13
C ASN A 32 -7.42 5.78 -7.26
N CYS A 33 -6.09 5.95 -7.34
CA CYS A 33 -5.15 4.84 -7.44
C CYS A 33 -5.09 4.09 -6.11
N GLN A 34 -5.19 2.77 -6.17
CA GLN A 34 -5.19 1.91 -4.99
C GLN A 34 -4.43 0.60 -5.22
N THR A 35 -4.03 -0.06 -4.14
CA THR A 35 -3.55 -1.45 -4.16
C THR A 35 -4.73 -2.41 -4.07
N PRO A 36 -4.54 -3.68 -4.51
CA PRO A 36 -5.46 -4.74 -4.12
C PRO A 36 -5.57 -4.83 -2.59
N ILE A 37 -6.73 -5.33 -2.13
CA ILE A 37 -6.98 -5.62 -0.73
C ILE A 37 -6.26 -6.94 -0.39
N ILE A 38 -5.32 -6.90 0.54
CA ILE A 38 -4.61 -8.06 1.07
C ILE A 38 -5.11 -8.33 2.48
N ARG A 39 -5.37 -9.59 2.80
CA ARG A 39 -5.74 -10.03 4.16
C ARG A 39 -4.63 -10.92 4.70
N ASP A 40 -4.35 -10.80 5.98
CA ASP A 40 -3.58 -11.82 6.69
C ASP A 40 -4.41 -13.10 6.73
N GLY A 41 -3.82 -14.22 6.32
CA GLY A 41 -4.46 -15.53 6.45
C GLY A 41 -4.28 -16.07 7.86
N GLU A 42 -5.27 -16.79 8.37
CA GLU A 42 -5.22 -17.46 9.69
C GLU A 42 -4.03 -18.43 9.82
N TYR A 43 -3.56 -18.96 8.69
CA TYR A 43 -2.39 -19.85 8.57
C TYR A 43 -1.22 -19.21 7.82
N SER A 44 -0.95 -17.94 8.08
CA SER A 44 0.29 -17.30 7.59
C SER A 44 1.49 -17.93 8.30
N THR A 45 1.93 -19.09 7.83
CA THR A 45 3.00 -19.93 8.40
C THR A 45 4.41 -19.32 8.33
N GLY A 46 4.52 -18.01 8.08
CA GLY A 46 5.79 -17.31 7.98
C GLY A 46 5.83 -16.17 8.98
N VAL A 47 6.66 -16.32 10.01
CA VAL A 47 7.22 -15.20 10.77
C VAL A 47 7.96 -14.33 9.74
N GLY A 48 7.31 -13.30 9.19
CA GLY A 48 7.94 -12.50 8.15
C GLY A 48 7.17 -11.26 7.73
N ASP A 49 5.96 -11.42 7.18
CA ASP A 49 5.33 -10.30 6.46
C ASP A 49 3.82 -10.22 6.68
N THR A 50 3.38 -9.14 7.34
CA THR A 50 1.97 -8.79 7.51
C THR A 50 1.37 -8.27 6.20
N ALA A 51 0.05 -8.32 6.06
CA ALA A 51 -0.66 -7.71 4.94
C ALA A 51 -0.32 -6.21 4.79
N VAL A 52 -0.04 -5.53 5.90
CA VAL A 52 0.41 -4.12 5.94
C VAL A 52 1.75 -3.96 5.21
N SER A 53 2.77 -4.71 5.59
CA SER A 53 4.09 -4.64 4.95
C SER A 53 4.00 -4.91 3.45
N ARG A 54 3.24 -5.95 3.06
CA ARG A 54 3.04 -6.33 1.66
C ARG A 54 2.38 -5.23 0.82
N VAL A 55 1.33 -4.57 1.34
CA VAL A 55 0.68 -3.50 0.55
C VAL A 55 1.54 -2.26 0.47
N ILE A 56 2.30 -1.92 1.52
CA ILE A 56 3.17 -0.75 1.51
C ILE A 56 4.32 -0.97 0.54
N GLU A 57 4.97 -2.14 0.57
CA GLU A 57 6.02 -2.46 -0.39
C GLU A 57 5.49 -2.44 -1.83
N LYS A 58 4.32 -3.06 -2.07
CA LYS A 58 3.68 -3.08 -3.39
C LYS A 58 3.29 -1.68 -3.87
N TRP A 59 2.92 -0.78 -2.96
CA TRP A 59 2.67 0.62 -3.29
C TRP A 59 3.96 1.35 -3.63
N ASN A 60 4.95 1.27 -2.75
CA ASN A 60 6.22 1.99 -2.89
C ASN A 60 7.00 1.54 -4.13
N ARG A 61 6.92 0.27 -4.55
CA ARG A 61 7.48 -0.23 -5.82
C ARG A 61 6.92 0.45 -7.07
N ARG A 62 5.74 1.07 -6.99
CA ARG A 62 5.14 1.79 -8.14
C ARG A 62 5.78 3.15 -8.35
N VAL A 63 6.39 3.72 -7.31
CA VAL A 63 7.15 4.95 -7.42
C VAL A 63 8.54 4.57 -7.92
N LYS A 64 8.79 4.82 -9.21
CA LYS A 64 10.15 4.76 -9.74
C LYS A 64 10.98 5.80 -8.99
N ASP A 65 12.13 5.38 -8.46
CA ASP A 65 13.18 6.33 -8.12
C ASP A 65 13.63 6.92 -9.46
N ASP A 66 13.32 8.20 -9.66
CA ASP A 66 13.83 8.98 -10.80
C ASP A 66 15.28 9.34 -10.40
N ASP A 67 16.25 8.75 -11.11
CA ASP A 67 17.70 9.03 -11.00
C ASP A 67 18.04 10.32 -11.77
#